data_AF-A0A395N1C4-F1
#
_entry.id   AF-A0A395N1C4-F1
#
_cell.length_a   1.000
_cell.length_b   1.000
_cell.length_c   1.000
_cell.angle_alpha   90.00
_cell.angle_beta   90.00
_cell.angle_gamma   90.00
#
_symmetry.space_group_name_H-M   'P 1'
#
loop_
_entity.id
_entity.type
_entity.pdbx_description
1 polymer ?
#
loop_
_entity_poly.entity_id
_entity_poly.type
_entity_poly.pdbx_seq_one_letter_code
_entity_poly.pdbx_strand_id
1 'polypeptide(L)'
;MLDDQTSVVNFLWGLEADNDPGSDAYWRQSYTYPQQLSQWAFAAAPHHPIVTQYMENLRGYTKDNETAALNSDPLKRTGPAAVTLATKSLLEDRVGFRWASLTGVKDGGRPKLVDDVLILPITAFQ
;
A
#
# COMPACT_ATOMS: atom_id res chain seq x y z
N MET A 1 16.51 29.75 -5.54
CA MET A 1 16.69 28.58 -6.42
C MET A 1 16.48 27.37 -5.54
N LEU A 2 15.36 26.69 -5.70
CA LEU A 2 15.17 25.38 -5.07
C LEU A 2 15.89 24.41 -5.98
N ASP A 3 16.91 23.73 -5.47
CA ASP A 3 17.53 22.62 -6.19
C ASP A 3 16.41 21.62 -6.51
N ASP A 4 16.19 21.39 -7.80
CA ASP A 4 15.33 20.35 -8.33
C ASP A 4 16.05 19.00 -8.10
N GLN A 5 16.16 18.62 -6.82
CA GLN A 5 16.62 17.29 -6.43
C GLN A 5 15.53 16.33 -6.87
N THR A 6 15.70 15.75 -8.06
CA THR A 6 14.87 14.64 -8.51
C THR A 6 14.94 13.55 -7.46
N SER A 7 13.87 13.42 -6.68
CA SER A 7 13.77 12.40 -5.65
C SER A 7 13.80 11.05 -6.34
N VAL A 8 14.82 10.24 -6.03
CA VAL A 8 14.95 8.91 -6.62
C VAL A 8 13.83 8.03 -6.09
N VAL A 9 13.02 7.49 -7.00
CA VAL A 9 11.96 6.54 -6.67
C VAL A 9 12.59 5.16 -6.50
N ASN A 10 12.51 4.60 -5.29
CA ASN A 10 12.98 3.25 -4.99
C ASN A 10 11.83 2.26 -4.81
N PHE A 11 10.58 2.73 -4.79
CA PHE A 11 9.42 1.86 -4.76
C PHE A 11 8.28 2.45 -5.59
N LEU A 12 7.67 1.62 -6.43
CA LEU A 12 6.48 1.92 -7.20
C LEU A 12 5.33 1.00 -6.78
N TRP A 13 4.16 1.56 -6.52
CA TRP A 13 2.91 0.82 -6.31
C TRP A 13 1.80 1.33 -7.25
N GLY A 14 0.99 0.41 -7.75
CA GLY A 14 -0.36 0.72 -8.23
C GLY A 14 -1.39 0.63 -7.10
N LEU A 15 -2.36 1.53 -7.08
CA LEU A 15 -3.61 1.32 -6.33
C LEU A 15 -4.57 0.49 -7.16
N GLU A 16 -5.19 -0.51 -6.56
CA GLU A 16 -6.27 -1.31 -7.15
C GLU A 16 -7.64 -0.78 -6.71
N ALA A 17 -7.76 -0.42 -5.42
CA ALA A 17 -8.96 0.19 -4.89
C ALA A 17 -8.68 1.65 -4.55
N ASP A 18 -9.53 2.55 -5.04
CA ASP A 18 -9.50 3.98 -4.71
C ASP A 18 -10.93 4.50 -4.50
N ASN A 19 -11.45 4.24 -3.29
CA ASN A 19 -12.80 4.61 -2.88
C ASN A 19 -12.79 5.89 -2.04
N ASP A 20 -13.95 6.53 -1.82
CA ASP A 20 -14.02 7.64 -0.86
C ASP A 20 -13.58 7.14 0.54
N PRO A 21 -12.53 7.71 1.16
CA PRO A 21 -12.08 7.30 2.49
C PRO A 21 -13.15 7.45 3.59
N GLY A 22 -14.15 8.31 3.39
CA GLY A 22 -15.27 8.50 4.32
C GLY A 22 -16.45 7.54 4.12
N SER A 23 -16.34 6.61 3.17
CA SER A 23 -17.41 5.68 2.78
C SER A 23 -17.04 4.22 3.09
N ASP A 24 -18.05 3.38 3.23
CA ASP A 24 -17.92 1.93 3.38
C ASP A 24 -18.00 1.19 2.02
N ALA A 25 -18.14 1.90 0.89
CA ALA A 25 -18.34 1.29 -0.44
C ALA A 25 -17.26 0.26 -0.85
N TYR A 26 -16.06 0.34 -0.28
CA TYR A 26 -14.94 -0.56 -0.57
C TYR A 26 -15.21 -2.01 -0.16
N TRP A 27 -15.93 -2.27 0.95
CA TRP A 27 -16.17 -3.65 1.40
C TRP A 27 -17.16 -4.37 0.49
N ARG A 28 -18.10 -3.64 -0.12
CA ARG A 28 -19.06 -4.18 -1.10
C ARG A 28 -18.38 -4.62 -2.40
N GLN A 29 -17.18 -4.13 -2.65
CA GLN A 29 -16.31 -4.50 -3.76
C GLN A 29 -15.23 -5.51 -3.34
N SER A 30 -15.36 -6.13 -2.16
CA SER A 30 -14.44 -7.12 -1.61
C SER A 30 -13.03 -6.60 -1.29
N TYR A 31 -12.87 -5.28 -1.11
CA TYR A 31 -11.60 -4.70 -0.65
C TYR A 31 -11.54 -4.61 0.89
N THR A 32 -10.32 -4.69 1.43
CA THR A 32 -10.08 -4.55 2.88
C THR A 32 -9.92 -3.09 3.31
N TYR A 33 -9.36 -2.27 2.43
CA TYR A 33 -9.11 -0.84 2.66
C TYR A 33 -9.78 0.02 1.57
N PRO A 34 -10.22 1.26 1.88
CA PRO A 34 -10.71 2.20 0.87
C PRO A 34 -9.68 2.49 -0.22
N GLN A 35 -8.43 2.74 0.19
CA GLN A 35 -7.24 2.78 -0.66
C GLN A 35 -6.46 1.49 -0.45
N GLN A 36 -6.44 0.62 -1.46
CA GLN A 36 -5.75 -0.67 -1.40
C GLN A 36 -4.77 -0.79 -2.57
N LEU A 37 -3.54 -1.17 -2.26
CA LEU A 37 -2.50 -1.42 -3.26
C LEU A 37 -2.80 -2.69 -4.06
N SER A 38 -2.39 -2.69 -5.32
CA SER A 38 -2.33 -3.88 -6.17
C SER A 38 -1.10 -4.71 -5.83
N GLN A 39 -1.27 -6.00 -5.54
CA GLN A 39 -0.13 -6.92 -5.31
C GLN A 39 0.56 -7.39 -6.61
N TRP A 40 0.00 -7.08 -7.78
CA TRP A 40 0.48 -7.56 -9.09
C TRP A 40 1.06 -6.43 -9.96
N ALA A 41 1.10 -5.19 -9.44
CA ALA A 41 1.68 -4.04 -10.12
C ALA A 41 2.59 -3.25 -9.15
N PHE A 42 3.85 -3.68 -9.02
CA PHE A 42 4.86 -2.99 -8.22
C PHE A 42 6.28 -3.19 -8.74
N ALA A 43 7.17 -2.28 -8.37
CA ALA A 43 8.61 -2.41 -8.56
C ALA A 43 9.34 -1.85 -7.33
N ALA A 44 10.38 -2.51 -6.87
CA ALA A 44 11.12 -2.08 -5.69
C ALA A 44 12.62 -2.25 -5.88
N ALA A 45 13.39 -1.31 -5.35
CA ALA A 45 14.82 -1.48 -5.16
C ALA A 45 15.08 -2.67 -4.20
N PRO A 46 16.22 -3.37 -4.35
CA PRO A 46 16.60 -4.43 -3.43
C PRO A 46 16.57 -3.95 -1.97
N HIS A 47 16.07 -4.80 -1.07
CA HIS A 47 16.02 -4.56 0.37
C HIS A 47 15.21 -3.34 0.83
N HIS A 48 14.29 -2.83 0.00
CA HIS A 48 13.47 -1.69 0.40
C HIS A 48 12.69 -1.98 1.71
N PRO A 49 12.66 -1.05 2.68
CA PRO A 49 12.07 -1.28 4.00
C PRO A 49 10.61 -1.77 4.00
N ILE A 50 9.80 -1.34 3.03
CA ILE A 50 8.43 -1.85 2.83
C ILE A 50 8.41 -3.38 2.63
N VAL A 51 9.31 -3.92 1.78
CA VAL A 51 9.38 -5.36 1.53
C VAL A 51 9.80 -6.09 2.81
N THR A 52 10.78 -5.54 3.53
CA THR A 52 11.21 -6.09 4.82
C THR A 52 10.08 -6.11 5.83
N GLN A 53 9.32 -5.00 5.96
CA GLN A 53 8.17 -4.91 6.86
C GLN A 53 7.08 -5.93 6.50
N TYR A 54 6.78 -6.11 5.22
CA TYR A 54 5.85 -7.14 4.75
C TYR A 54 6.32 -8.54 5.16
N MET A 55 7.60 -8.85 4.99
CA MET A 55 8.16 -10.16 5.37
C MET A 55 8.17 -10.37 6.89
N GLU A 56 8.41 -9.33 7.69
CA GLU A 56 8.30 -9.42 9.15
C GLU A 56 6.85 -9.66 9.59
N ASN A 57 5.88 -8.95 9.00
CA ASN A 57 4.46 -9.16 9.28
C ASN A 57 4.07 -10.62 8.97
N LEU A 58 4.51 -11.13 7.83
CA LEU A 58 4.26 -12.52 7.42
C LEU A 58 4.86 -13.53 8.40
N ARG A 59 6.14 -13.35 8.78
CA ARG A 59 6.81 -14.21 9.78
C ARG A 59 6.10 -14.19 11.13
N GLY A 60 5.66 -13.02 11.57
CA GLY A 60 4.93 -12.85 12.83
C GLY A 60 3.66 -13.71 12.89
N TYR A 61 2.93 -13.82 11.79
CA TYR A 61 1.72 -14.67 11.74
C TYR A 61 2.01 -16.17 11.83
N THR A 62 3.14 -16.61 11.29
CA THR A 62 3.48 -18.04 11.25
C THR A 62 4.18 -18.53 12.52
N LYS A 63 4.81 -17.64 13.28
CA LYS A 63 5.74 -18.01 14.36
C LYS A 63 5.05 -18.58 15.61
N ASP A 64 3.88 -18.05 15.98
CA ASP A 64 3.30 -18.32 17.30
C ASP A 64 2.11 -19.29 17.28
N ASN A 65 1.58 -19.63 16.10
CA ASN A 65 0.45 -20.55 15.97
C ASN A 65 0.27 -21.09 14.54
N GLU A 66 0.98 -22.17 14.20
CA GLU A 66 0.93 -22.81 12.89
C GLU A 66 -0.51 -23.24 12.49
N THR A 67 -1.32 -23.70 13.45
CA THR A 67 -2.72 -24.05 13.22
C THR A 67 -3.58 -22.82 12.88
N ALA A 68 -3.33 -21.68 13.51
CA ALA A 68 -4.02 -20.42 13.16
C ALA A 68 -3.56 -19.88 11.81
N ALA A 69 -2.28 -20.07 11.45
CA ALA A 69 -1.77 -19.72 10.13
C ALA A 69 -2.44 -20.56 9.03
N LEU A 70 -2.58 -21.88 9.24
CA LEU A 70 -3.25 -22.79 8.30
C LEU A 70 -4.74 -22.47 8.10
N ASN A 71 -5.41 -21.99 9.15
CA ASN A 71 -6.83 -21.61 9.10
C ASN A 71 -7.06 -20.13 8.71
N SER A 72 -5.99 -19.39 8.39
CA SER A 72 -6.10 -17.98 8.05
C SER A 72 -6.43 -17.78 6.57
N ASP A 73 -7.16 -16.70 6.28
CA ASP A 73 -7.42 -16.27 4.91
C ASP A 73 -6.10 -15.81 4.25
N PRO A 74 -5.58 -16.53 3.25
CA PRO A 74 -4.30 -16.19 2.63
C PRO A 74 -4.34 -14.81 1.98
N LEU A 75 -5.49 -14.34 1.46
CA LEU A 75 -5.60 -13.01 0.85
C LEU A 75 -5.39 -11.88 1.87
N LYS A 76 -5.72 -12.13 3.15
CA LYS A 76 -5.46 -11.17 4.23
C LYS A 76 -4.02 -11.21 4.73
N ARG A 77 -3.29 -12.31 4.49
CA ARG A 77 -1.93 -12.52 5.01
C ARG A 77 -0.83 -12.27 3.99
N THR A 78 -1.08 -12.57 2.73
CA THR A 78 -0.12 -12.40 1.63
C THR A 78 -0.66 -11.57 0.47
N GLY A 79 -1.96 -11.28 0.48
CA GLY A 79 -2.65 -10.57 -0.61
C GLY A 79 -2.53 -9.04 -0.58
N PRO A 80 -3.37 -8.34 -1.37
CA PRO A 80 -3.39 -6.88 -1.48
C PRO A 80 -3.50 -6.16 -0.14
N ALA A 81 -4.28 -6.72 0.80
CA ALA A 81 -4.44 -6.17 2.14
C ALA A 81 -3.13 -6.21 2.95
N ALA A 82 -2.33 -7.26 2.79
CA ALA A 82 -1.09 -7.42 3.55
C ALA A 82 0.00 -6.45 3.08
N VAL A 83 0.17 -6.30 1.76
CA VAL A 83 1.12 -5.31 1.19
C VAL A 83 0.67 -3.87 1.45
N THR A 84 -0.64 -3.63 1.48
CA THR A 84 -1.22 -2.34 1.88
C THR A 84 -0.88 -2.04 3.33
N LEU A 85 -1.09 -2.98 4.26
CA LEU A 85 -0.77 -2.79 5.67
C LEU A 85 0.72 -2.48 5.87
N ALA A 86 1.61 -3.27 5.27
CA ALA A 86 3.05 -3.08 5.42
C ALA A 86 3.51 -1.70 4.93
N THR A 87 3.03 -1.28 3.76
CA THR A 87 3.35 0.03 3.18
C THR A 87 2.75 1.17 4.00
N LYS A 88 1.46 1.06 4.33
CA LYS A 88 0.70 2.05 5.11
C LYS A 88 1.36 2.30 6.45
N SER A 89 1.59 1.24 7.24
CA SER A 89 2.22 1.36 8.56
C SER A 89 3.59 2.00 8.47
N LEU A 90 4.43 1.58 7.52
CA LEU A 90 5.77 2.14 7.38
C LEU A 90 5.75 3.65 7.05
N LEU A 91 4.88 4.09 6.13
CA LEU A 91 4.80 5.50 5.73
C LEU A 91 4.13 6.38 6.80
N GLU A 92 3.11 5.86 7.48
CA GLU A 92 2.50 6.52 8.64
C GLU A 92 3.52 6.71 9.77
N ASP A 93 4.30 5.67 10.10
CA ASP A 93 5.25 5.70 11.20
C ASP A 93 6.50 6.55 10.89
N ARG A 94 7.03 6.47 9.66
CA ARG A 94 8.30 7.15 9.30
C ARG A 94 8.14 8.63 9.02
N VAL A 95 7.09 9.01 8.32
CA VAL A 95 6.93 10.37 7.78
C VAL A 95 5.60 11.02 8.14
N GLY A 96 4.80 10.39 9.02
CA GLY A 96 3.50 10.92 9.43
C GLY A 96 2.49 11.00 8.27
N PHE A 97 2.65 10.16 7.26
CA PHE A 97 1.83 10.22 6.05
C PHE A 97 0.38 9.84 6.34
N ARG A 98 -0.59 10.63 5.87
CA ARG A 98 -2.01 10.28 6.01
C ARG A 98 -2.46 9.42 4.84
N TRP A 99 -2.59 8.10 5.01
CA TRP A 99 -2.93 7.16 3.93
C TRP A 99 -4.10 7.57 3.03
N ALA A 100 -5.16 8.13 3.62
CA ALA A 100 -6.33 8.61 2.89
C ALA A 100 -6.05 9.71 1.85
N SER A 101 -4.91 10.41 1.91
CA SER A 101 -4.53 11.40 0.88
C SER A 101 -4.03 10.79 -0.42
N LEU A 102 -3.90 9.47 -0.52
CA LEU A 102 -3.58 8.80 -1.77
C LEU A 102 -4.72 8.86 -2.80
N THR A 103 -5.95 9.09 -2.33
CA THR A 103 -7.12 9.05 -3.21
C THR A 103 -6.99 10.00 -4.39
N GLY A 104 -7.17 9.46 -5.59
CA GLY A 104 -7.21 10.18 -6.85
C GLY A 104 -8.61 10.68 -7.22
N VAL A 105 -9.64 10.26 -6.49
CA VAL A 105 -11.06 10.56 -6.77
C VAL A 105 -11.34 12.07 -6.87
N LYS A 106 -10.65 12.89 -6.06
CA LYS A 106 -10.89 14.34 -5.98
C LYS A 106 -9.78 15.19 -6.62
N ASP A 107 -8.73 14.57 -7.16
CA ASP A 107 -7.58 15.30 -7.73
C ASP A 107 -7.28 14.95 -9.20
N GLY A 108 -8.11 14.11 -9.82
CA GLY A 108 -7.95 13.70 -11.22
C GLY A 108 -6.93 12.58 -11.40
N GLY A 109 -6.78 11.70 -10.40
CA GLY A 109 -5.87 10.55 -10.50
C GLY A 109 -4.39 10.92 -10.50
N ARG A 110 -4.01 12.04 -9.87
CA ARG A 110 -2.60 12.48 -9.85
C ARG A 110 -1.72 11.41 -9.18
N PRO A 111 -0.50 11.15 -9.67
CA PRO A 111 0.48 10.34 -8.94
C PRO A 111 0.88 10.99 -7.61
N LYS A 112 1.13 10.18 -6.58
CA LYS A 112 1.59 10.64 -5.25
C LYS A 112 2.98 10.11 -5.00
N LEU A 113 3.93 11.00 -4.79
CA LEU A 113 5.25 10.64 -4.26
C LEU A 113 5.26 10.90 -2.76
N VAL A 114 5.56 9.87 -1.98
CA VAL A 114 5.68 9.93 -0.52
C VAL A 114 7.03 9.31 -0.16
N ASP A 115 7.95 10.12 0.39
CA ASP A 115 9.35 9.72 0.56
C ASP A 115 9.96 9.27 -0.79
N ASP A 116 10.46 8.04 -0.90
CA ASP A 116 10.96 7.42 -2.14
C ASP A 116 9.94 6.47 -2.82
N VAL A 117 8.67 6.56 -2.41
CA VAL A 117 7.58 5.68 -2.86
C VAL A 117 6.62 6.42 -3.78
N LEU A 118 6.59 6.04 -5.05
CA LEU A 118 5.64 6.54 -6.04
C LEU A 118 4.39 5.65 -6.08
N ILE A 119 3.22 6.27 -5.90
CA ILE A 119 1.92 5.59 -5.91
C ILE A 119 1.09 6.11 -7.08
N LEU A 120 0.62 5.18 -7.91
CA LEU A 120 -0.17 5.44 -9.11
C LEU A 120 -1.64 5.05 -8.88
N PRO A 121 -2.58 6.01 -8.81
CA PRO A 121 -4.00 5.71 -8.64
C PRO A 121 -4.62 5.01 -9.86
N ILE A 122 -5.49 4.02 -9.64
CA ILE A 122 -6.30 3.43 -10.73
C ILE A 122 -7.19 4.47 -11.43
N THR A 123 -7.59 5.53 -10.70
CA THR A 123 -8.39 6.63 -11.25
C THR A 123 -7.64 7.50 -12.24
N ALA A 124 -6.35 7.27 -12.48
CA ALA A 124 -5.58 7.91 -13.55
C ALA A 124 -5.97 7.41 -14.96
N PHE A 125 -6.69 6.28 -15.06
CA PHE A 125 -7.08 5.64 -16.32
C PHE A 125 -8.56 5.81 -16.68
N GLN A 126 -9.18 6.91 -16.27
CA GLN A 126 -10.58 7.22 -16.56
C GLN A 126 -10.80 7.76 -17.98
#